data_AF-A0A2T7SQW6-F1
#
_entry.id   AF-A0A2T7SQW6-F1
#
_cell.length_a   1.000
_cell.length_b   1.000
_cell.length_c   1.000
_cell.angle_alpha   90.00
_cell.angle_beta   90.00
_cell.angle_gamma   90.00
#
_symmetry.space_group_name_H-M   'P 1'
#
loop_
_entity.id
_entity.type
_entity.pdbx_description
1 polymer ?
#
loop_
_entity_poly.entity_id
_entity_poly.type
_entity_poly.pdbx_seq_one_letter_code
_entity_poly.pdbx_strand_id
1 'polypeptide(L)'
;MSEPTHTPASAAPSEEELMAAQAATDPLADAQAELANLKAQNTDLADQYLRAQADVQNARRRADDEIAKARKFAVEGFADSLLPVLDSLEAGLAIPNVTIEQIREGSEATLRQLKSALERNKVLAIDPPAGTKFDPHHHQAISVVPAEQEANTVVSVLQKGYQIADRVLRPALVTVTAPK
;
A
#
# COMPACT_ATOMS: atom_id res chain seq x y z
N MET A 1 75.69 -22.34 55.66
CA MET A 1 74.46 -21.59 55.96
C MET A 1 74.89 -20.13 56.08
N SER A 2 74.69 -19.21 55.13
CA SER A 2 73.78 -19.15 53.99
C SER A 2 74.26 -18.04 53.05
N GLU A 3 74.04 -18.17 51.74
CA GLU A 3 74.18 -17.07 50.77
C GLU A 3 73.17 -15.93 51.05
N PRO A 4 73.43 -14.74 50.51
CA PRO A 4 72.37 -13.98 49.87
C PRO A 4 72.71 -13.72 48.40
N THR A 5 71.81 -14.18 47.56
CA THR A 5 71.68 -13.92 46.14
C THR A 5 71.49 -12.43 45.87
N HIS A 6 72.33 -11.85 45.02
CA HIS A 6 72.10 -10.51 44.47
C HIS A 6 71.40 -10.64 43.11
N THR A 7 70.09 -10.44 43.11
CA THR A 7 69.32 -10.18 41.88
C THR A 7 69.67 -8.79 41.38
N PRO A 8 70.13 -8.59 40.12
CA PRO A 8 70.30 -7.26 39.58
C PRO A 8 68.93 -6.70 39.17
N ALA A 9 68.68 -5.47 39.61
CA ALA A 9 67.49 -4.70 39.31
C ALA A 9 67.32 -4.48 37.79
N SER A 10 66.07 -4.57 37.33
CA SER A 10 65.62 -4.16 36.01
C SER A 10 66.03 -2.72 35.72
N ALA A 11 66.91 -2.54 34.73
CA ALA A 11 67.29 -1.24 34.21
C ALA A 11 66.13 -0.65 33.38
N ALA A 12 65.77 0.60 33.67
CA ALA A 12 64.91 1.39 32.80
C ALA A 12 65.63 1.61 31.45
N PRO A 13 64.90 1.59 30.31
CA PRO A 13 65.52 1.76 29.00
C PRO A 13 66.19 3.13 28.90
N SER A 14 67.37 3.14 28.29
CA SER A 14 68.18 4.33 28.09
C SER A 14 67.54 5.31 27.10
N GLU A 15 67.85 6.61 27.23
CA GLU A 15 67.36 7.65 26.30
C GLU A 15 67.77 7.38 24.84
N GLU A 16 68.90 6.71 24.62
CA GLU A 16 69.36 6.25 23.30
C GLU A 16 68.50 5.09 22.76
N GLU A 17 68.04 4.17 23.60
CA GLU A 17 67.11 3.10 23.20
C GLU A 17 65.71 3.65 22.90
N LEU A 18 65.28 4.70 23.61
CA LEU A 18 64.01 5.41 23.36
C LEU A 18 64.06 6.25 22.08
N MET A 19 65.20 6.92 21.80
CA MET A 19 65.42 7.65 20.55
C MET A 19 65.61 6.73 19.35
N ALA A 20 66.29 5.60 19.50
CA ALA A 20 66.43 4.59 18.45
C ALA A 20 65.09 3.90 18.14
N ALA A 21 64.24 3.70 19.15
CA ALA A 21 62.87 3.21 18.95
C ALA A 21 61.97 4.25 18.24
N GLN A 22 62.19 5.55 18.45
CA GLN A 22 61.49 6.63 17.74
C GLN A 22 62.03 6.87 16.32
N ALA A 23 63.30 6.59 16.05
CA ALA A 23 63.92 6.68 14.72
C ALA A 23 63.64 5.45 13.82
N ALA A 24 63.04 4.38 14.37
CA ALA A 24 62.73 3.15 13.66
C ALA A 24 61.43 3.19 12.83
N THR A 25 60.70 4.32 12.81
CA THR A 25 59.54 4.55 11.94
C THR A 25 59.96 5.44 10.77
N ASP A 26 60.11 4.85 9.58
CA ASP A 26 60.32 5.60 8.34
C ASP A 26 58.97 6.19 7.89
N PRO A 27 58.76 7.51 8.00
CA PRO A 27 57.47 8.14 7.70
C PRO A 27 57.07 7.97 6.22
N LEU A 28 58.03 7.72 5.33
CA LEU A 28 57.75 7.47 3.91
C LEU A 28 57.24 6.05 3.68
N ALA A 29 57.77 5.07 4.43
CA ALA A 29 57.28 3.69 4.42
C ALA A 29 55.87 3.60 5.02
N ASP A 30 55.61 4.29 6.12
CA ASP A 30 54.28 4.36 6.75
C ASP A 30 53.25 4.99 5.81
N ALA A 31 53.59 6.10 5.14
CA ALA A 31 52.71 6.75 4.17
C ALA A 31 52.42 5.85 2.95
N GLN A 32 53.40 5.07 2.48
CA GLN A 32 53.19 4.12 1.38
C GLN A 32 52.28 2.96 1.80
N ALA A 33 52.43 2.45 3.02
CA ALA A 33 51.56 1.43 3.58
C ALA A 33 50.11 1.92 3.74
N GLU A 34 49.94 3.15 4.23
CA GLU A 34 48.62 3.77 4.36
C GLU A 34 47.95 3.99 3.00
N LEU A 35 48.70 4.47 2.00
CA LEU A 35 48.22 4.65 0.63
C LEU A 35 47.78 3.32 0.01
N ALA A 36 48.55 2.24 0.22
CA ALA A 36 48.18 0.91 -0.26
C ALA A 36 46.88 0.41 0.40
N ASN A 37 46.72 0.62 1.71
CA ASN A 37 45.51 0.27 2.45
C ASN A 37 44.29 1.06 1.96
N LEU A 38 44.41 2.38 1.80
CA LEU A 38 43.36 3.25 1.26
C LEU A 38 42.94 2.83 -0.15
N LYS A 39 43.88 2.46 -1.02
CA LYS A 39 43.57 1.93 -2.35
C LYS A 39 42.79 0.62 -2.28
N ALA A 40 43.19 -0.30 -1.40
CA ALA A 40 42.47 -1.57 -1.22
C ALA A 40 41.04 -1.34 -0.71
N GLN A 41 40.86 -0.46 0.28
CA GLN A 41 39.54 -0.08 0.80
C GLN A 41 38.68 0.60 -0.28
N ASN A 42 39.28 1.46 -1.11
CA ASN A 42 38.55 2.12 -2.20
C ASN A 42 38.03 1.10 -3.22
N THR A 43 38.86 0.13 -3.61
CA THR A 43 38.44 -0.96 -4.52
C THR A 43 37.29 -1.78 -3.91
N ASP A 44 37.39 -2.17 -2.64
CA ASP A 44 36.33 -2.91 -1.95
C ASP A 44 35.03 -2.11 -1.88
N LEU A 45 35.10 -0.82 -1.55
CA LEU A 45 33.94 0.08 -1.56
C LEU A 45 33.34 0.27 -2.95
N ALA A 46 34.16 0.38 -3.99
CA ALA A 46 33.70 0.49 -5.37
C ALA A 46 32.95 -0.77 -5.82
N ASP A 47 33.47 -1.95 -5.47
CA ASP A 47 32.83 -3.24 -5.76
C ASP A 47 31.52 -3.42 -4.98
N GLN A 48 31.49 -2.99 -3.72
CA GLN A 48 30.27 -2.97 -2.91
C GLN A 48 29.24 -2.01 -3.48
N TYR A 49 29.66 -0.82 -3.91
CA TYR A 49 28.80 0.18 -4.52
C TYR A 49 28.18 -0.31 -5.83
N LEU A 50 28.98 -0.91 -6.73
CA LEU A 50 28.49 -1.46 -7.99
C LEU A 50 27.47 -2.59 -7.76
N ARG A 51 27.75 -3.48 -6.80
CA ARG A 51 26.81 -4.53 -6.39
C ARG A 51 25.51 -3.95 -5.83
N ALA A 52 25.61 -2.98 -4.92
CA ALA A 52 24.44 -2.30 -4.36
C ALA A 52 23.62 -1.59 -5.44
N GLN A 53 24.28 -0.93 -6.42
CA GLN A 53 23.61 -0.28 -7.53
C GLN A 53 22.86 -1.28 -8.41
N ALA A 54 23.47 -2.43 -8.70
CA ALA A 54 22.83 -3.51 -9.46
C ALA A 54 21.62 -4.10 -8.71
N ASP A 55 21.74 -4.30 -7.38
CA ASP A 55 20.64 -4.79 -6.55
C ASP A 55 19.45 -3.83 -6.55
N VAL A 56 19.72 -2.51 -6.45
CA VAL A 56 18.67 -1.47 -6.53
C VAL A 56 17.98 -1.49 -7.90
N GLN A 57 18.73 -1.59 -9.00
CA GLN A 57 18.14 -1.65 -10.34
C GLN A 57 17.29 -2.91 -10.54
N ASN A 58 17.77 -4.06 -10.07
CA ASN A 58 17.04 -5.32 -10.13
C ASN A 58 15.76 -5.29 -9.28
N ALA A 59 15.83 -4.72 -8.07
CA ALA A 59 14.68 -4.53 -7.20
C ALA A 59 13.64 -3.60 -7.83
N ARG A 60 14.08 -2.49 -8.44
CA ARG A 60 13.20 -1.55 -9.14
C ARG A 60 12.48 -2.23 -10.31
N ARG A 61 13.22 -2.94 -11.17
CA ARG A 61 12.61 -3.68 -12.29
C ARG A 61 11.59 -4.70 -11.81
N ARG A 62 11.89 -5.45 -10.74
CA ARG A 62 10.95 -6.40 -10.13
C ARG A 62 9.70 -5.70 -9.60
N ALA A 63 9.86 -4.57 -8.92
CA ALA A 63 8.72 -3.79 -8.42
C ALA A 63 7.85 -3.26 -9.56
N ASP A 64 8.46 -2.78 -10.65
CA ASP A 64 7.73 -2.32 -11.84
C ASP A 64 6.93 -3.47 -12.48
N ASP A 65 7.53 -4.66 -12.59
CA ASP A 65 6.87 -5.87 -13.09
C ASP A 65 5.70 -6.30 -12.18
N GLU A 66 5.87 -6.26 -10.86
CA GLU A 66 4.83 -6.57 -9.88
C GLU A 66 3.67 -5.56 -9.92
N ILE A 67 3.96 -4.26 -10.03
CA ILE A 67 2.94 -3.21 -10.18
C ILE A 67 2.18 -3.40 -11.49
N ALA A 68 2.87 -3.69 -12.60
CA ALA A 68 2.24 -3.95 -13.89
C ALA A 68 1.30 -5.15 -13.81
N LYS A 69 1.73 -6.23 -13.15
CA LYS A 69 0.91 -7.42 -12.92
C LYS A 69 -0.31 -7.09 -12.04
N ALA A 70 -0.11 -6.41 -10.91
CA ALA A 70 -1.19 -6.02 -10.01
C ALA A 70 -2.24 -5.16 -10.72
N ARG A 71 -1.83 -4.22 -11.59
CA ARG A 71 -2.75 -3.41 -12.41
C ARG A 71 -3.48 -4.24 -13.44
N LYS A 72 -2.79 -5.15 -14.13
CA LYS A 72 -3.38 -6.01 -15.17
C LYS A 72 -4.50 -6.90 -14.61
N PHE A 73 -4.34 -7.39 -13.39
CA PHE A 73 -5.29 -8.30 -12.73
C PHE A 73 -6.10 -7.62 -11.61
N ALA A 74 -6.11 -6.28 -11.54
CA ALA A 74 -6.76 -5.54 -10.46
C ALA A 74 -8.27 -5.80 -10.35
N VAL A 75 -8.92 -6.15 -11.46
CA VAL A 75 -10.37 -6.39 -11.53
C VAL A 75 -10.73 -7.88 -11.52
N GLU A 76 -9.76 -8.79 -11.41
CA GLU A 76 -9.97 -10.24 -11.51
C GLU A 76 -11.03 -10.73 -10.51
N GLY A 77 -10.85 -10.45 -9.22
CA GLY A 77 -11.81 -10.86 -8.19
C GLY A 77 -13.21 -10.23 -8.34
N PHE A 78 -13.28 -9.02 -8.91
CA PHE A 78 -14.55 -8.37 -9.23
C PHE A 78 -15.25 -9.04 -10.41
N ALA A 79 -14.49 -9.35 -11.47
CA ALA A 79 -14.98 -10.06 -12.64
C ALA A 79 -15.50 -11.45 -12.26
N ASP A 80 -14.73 -12.21 -11.48
CA ASP A 80 -15.13 -13.54 -10.98
C ASP A 80 -16.41 -13.47 -10.15
N SER A 81 -16.57 -12.41 -9.36
CA SER A 81 -17.79 -12.20 -8.56
C SER A 81 -19.03 -11.91 -9.41
N LEU A 82 -18.86 -11.39 -10.63
CA LEU A 82 -19.94 -11.04 -11.56
C LEU A 82 -20.32 -12.19 -12.50
N LEU A 83 -19.43 -13.16 -12.75
CA LEU A 83 -19.74 -14.30 -13.63
C LEU A 83 -21.07 -15.00 -13.25
N PRO A 84 -21.37 -15.27 -11.96
CA PRO A 84 -22.63 -15.90 -11.60
C PRO A 84 -23.88 -15.08 -11.93
N VAL A 85 -23.75 -13.74 -11.97
CA VAL A 85 -24.82 -12.81 -12.38
C VAL A 85 -25.06 -12.94 -13.87
N LEU A 86 -23.99 -13.00 -14.67
CA LEU A 86 -24.06 -13.24 -16.10
C LEU A 86 -24.71 -14.59 -16.40
N ASP A 87 -24.25 -15.65 -15.74
CA ASP A 87 -24.79 -17.02 -15.89
C ASP A 87 -26.30 -17.04 -15.61
N SER A 88 -26.75 -16.34 -14.57
CA SER A 88 -28.17 -16.28 -14.22
C SER A 88 -29.01 -15.53 -15.24
N LEU A 89 -28.46 -14.46 -15.85
CA LEU A 89 -29.11 -13.74 -16.93
C LEU A 89 -29.22 -14.60 -18.19
N GLU A 90 -28.13 -15.28 -18.57
CA GLU A 90 -28.10 -16.19 -19.73
C GLU A 90 -29.08 -17.35 -19.54
N ALA A 91 -29.09 -17.97 -18.35
CA ALA A 91 -30.03 -19.02 -17.99
C ALA A 91 -31.48 -18.55 -18.09
N GLY A 92 -31.78 -17.34 -17.59
CA GLY A 92 -33.13 -16.76 -17.67
C GLY A 92 -33.60 -16.55 -19.11
N LEU A 93 -32.72 -16.09 -20.00
CA LEU A 93 -33.04 -15.87 -21.41
C LEU A 93 -33.27 -17.17 -22.21
N ALA A 94 -32.71 -18.29 -21.75
CA ALA A 94 -32.88 -19.58 -22.40
C ALA A 94 -34.24 -20.25 -22.11
N ILE A 95 -35.03 -19.75 -21.14
CA ILE A 95 -36.31 -20.35 -20.75
C ILE A 95 -37.42 -19.82 -21.68
N PRO A 96 -38.06 -20.68 -22.50
CA PRO A 96 -39.17 -20.27 -23.35
C PRO A 96 -40.46 -20.12 -22.54
N ASN A 97 -41.38 -19.28 -23.02
CA ASN A 97 -42.74 -19.13 -22.49
C ASN A 97 -42.82 -18.77 -20.99
N VAL A 98 -41.94 -17.90 -20.52
CA VAL A 98 -41.93 -17.40 -19.13
C VAL A 98 -43.10 -16.46 -18.84
N THR A 99 -43.66 -16.55 -17.63
CA THR A 99 -44.68 -15.60 -17.14
C THR A 99 -44.04 -14.32 -16.57
N ILE A 100 -44.84 -13.27 -16.42
CA ILE A 100 -44.38 -12.00 -15.82
C ILE A 100 -43.89 -12.22 -14.38
N GLU A 101 -44.55 -13.08 -13.62
CA GLU A 101 -44.17 -13.44 -12.25
C GLU A 101 -42.79 -14.12 -12.22
N GLN A 102 -42.55 -15.08 -13.13
CA GLN A 102 -41.25 -15.77 -13.23
C GLN A 102 -40.12 -14.82 -13.63
N ILE A 103 -40.39 -13.90 -14.56
CA ILE A 103 -39.43 -12.85 -14.94
C ILE A 103 -39.08 -11.98 -13.73
N ARG A 104 -40.08 -11.58 -12.94
CA ARG A 104 -39.88 -10.76 -11.75
C ARG A 104 -39.06 -11.50 -10.70
N GLU A 105 -39.40 -12.74 -10.40
CA GLU A 105 -38.68 -13.57 -9.41
C GLU A 105 -37.23 -13.80 -9.82
N GLY A 106 -36.99 -14.14 -11.09
CA GLY A 106 -35.65 -14.31 -11.65
C GLY A 106 -34.86 -13.01 -11.57
N SER A 107 -35.46 -11.88 -11.96
CA SER A 107 -34.82 -10.56 -11.86
C SER A 107 -34.48 -10.17 -10.43
N GLU A 108 -35.35 -10.46 -9.46
CA GLU A 108 -35.09 -10.22 -8.04
C GLU A 108 -33.94 -11.11 -7.52
N ALA A 109 -33.87 -12.37 -7.94
CA ALA A 109 -32.77 -13.27 -7.60
C ALA A 109 -31.44 -12.79 -8.18
N THR A 110 -31.40 -12.44 -9.47
CA THR A 110 -30.21 -11.88 -10.12
C THR A 110 -29.78 -10.56 -9.48
N LEU A 111 -30.73 -9.69 -9.12
CA LEU A 111 -30.42 -8.43 -8.42
C LEU A 111 -29.80 -8.69 -7.04
N ARG A 112 -30.30 -9.67 -6.28
CA ARG A 112 -29.69 -10.06 -4.99
C ARG A 112 -28.25 -10.54 -5.21
N GLN A 113 -28.02 -11.37 -6.21
CA GLN A 113 -26.68 -11.87 -6.54
C GLN A 113 -25.71 -10.75 -6.94
N LEU A 114 -26.18 -9.79 -7.74
CA LEU A 114 -25.41 -8.60 -8.12
C LEU A 114 -25.03 -7.76 -6.90
N LYS A 115 -25.98 -7.52 -5.98
CA LYS A 115 -25.70 -6.79 -4.73
C LYS A 115 -24.64 -7.51 -3.89
N SER A 116 -24.76 -8.82 -3.71
CA SER A 116 -23.75 -9.61 -3.00
C SER A 116 -22.37 -9.56 -3.70
N ALA A 117 -22.34 -9.57 -5.03
CA ALA A 117 -21.10 -9.42 -5.79
C ALA A 117 -20.43 -8.05 -5.56
N LEU A 118 -21.22 -6.97 -5.57
CA LEU A 118 -20.74 -5.62 -5.27
C LEU A 118 -20.20 -5.53 -3.83
N GLU A 119 -20.95 -6.01 -2.84
CA GLU A 119 -20.56 -5.96 -1.42
C GLU A 119 -19.27 -6.72 -1.12
N ARG A 120 -19.09 -7.91 -1.71
CA ARG A 120 -17.83 -8.70 -1.59
C ARG A 120 -16.62 -7.91 -2.06
N ASN A 121 -16.80 -7.09 -3.10
CA ASN A 121 -15.78 -6.23 -3.68
C ASN A 121 -15.77 -4.81 -3.09
N LYS A 122 -16.32 -4.65 -1.88
CA LYS A 122 -16.34 -3.40 -1.10
C LYS A 122 -17.10 -2.25 -1.78
N VAL A 123 -17.96 -2.56 -2.74
CA VAL A 123 -18.88 -1.60 -3.35
C VAL A 123 -20.17 -1.59 -2.54
N LEU A 124 -20.39 -0.51 -1.79
CA LEU A 124 -21.54 -0.35 -0.90
C LEU A 124 -22.49 0.71 -1.43
N ALA A 125 -23.79 0.49 -1.24
CA ALA A 125 -24.82 1.44 -1.64
C ALA A 125 -24.88 2.62 -0.65
N ILE A 126 -24.96 3.82 -1.19
CA ILE A 126 -25.32 5.04 -0.47
C ILE A 126 -26.82 5.23 -0.66
N ASP A 127 -27.59 4.85 0.36
CA ASP A 127 -29.06 4.85 0.35
C ASP A 127 -29.58 5.38 1.69
N PRO A 128 -29.40 6.68 1.96
CA PRO A 128 -29.78 7.27 3.23
C PRO A 128 -31.30 7.17 3.44
N PRO A 129 -31.78 6.69 4.60
CA PRO A 129 -33.21 6.73 4.90
C PRO A 129 -33.72 8.17 4.97
N ALA A 130 -35.02 8.36 4.76
CA ALA A 130 -35.67 9.66 4.93
C ALA A 130 -35.40 10.21 6.36
N GLY A 131 -35.16 11.51 6.46
CA GLY A 131 -34.75 12.20 7.68
C GLY A 131 -33.24 12.20 7.94
N THR A 132 -32.43 11.46 7.16
CA THR A 132 -30.96 11.54 7.28
C THR A 132 -30.46 12.93 6.94
N LYS A 133 -29.53 13.48 7.72
CA LYS A 133 -28.91 14.77 7.43
C LYS A 133 -28.22 14.74 6.06
N PHE A 134 -28.43 15.78 5.26
CA PHE A 134 -27.76 15.91 3.98
C PHE A 134 -26.23 16.05 4.16
N ASP A 135 -25.46 15.25 3.42
CA ASP A 135 -24.01 15.30 3.37
C ASP A 135 -23.56 15.49 1.91
N PRO A 136 -22.99 16.66 1.55
CA PRO A 136 -22.51 16.93 0.20
C PRO A 136 -21.46 15.94 -0.34
N HIS A 137 -20.74 15.22 0.53
CA HIS A 137 -19.73 14.26 0.10
C HIS A 137 -20.36 12.98 -0.47
N HIS A 138 -21.53 12.60 0.03
CA HIS A 138 -22.20 11.34 -0.31
C HIS A 138 -23.51 11.56 -1.08
N HIS A 139 -24.11 12.74 -0.99
CA HIS A 139 -25.42 13.07 -1.52
C HIS A 139 -25.36 14.26 -2.48
N GLN A 140 -26.17 14.20 -3.53
CA GLN A 140 -26.40 15.29 -4.46
C GLN A 140 -27.89 15.66 -4.42
N ALA A 141 -28.18 16.84 -3.88
CA ALA A 141 -29.55 17.37 -3.82
C ALA A 141 -29.96 17.89 -5.20
N ILE A 142 -31.00 17.29 -5.80
CA ILE A 142 -31.49 17.71 -7.13
C ILE A 142 -32.75 18.57 -7.05
N SER A 143 -33.45 18.52 -5.92
CA SER A 143 -34.66 19.31 -5.69
C SER A 143 -34.88 19.52 -4.20
N VAL A 144 -35.56 20.60 -3.89
CA VAL A 144 -35.97 20.98 -2.54
C VAL A 144 -37.49 20.85 -2.47
N VAL A 145 -38.00 20.09 -1.50
CA VAL A 145 -39.43 19.84 -1.34
C VAL A 145 -39.92 20.30 0.03
N PRO A 146 -41.16 20.85 0.12
CA PRO A 146 -41.79 21.10 1.41
C PRO A 146 -42.03 19.76 2.12
N ALA A 147 -41.49 19.61 3.32
CA ALA A 147 -41.72 18.45 4.18
C ALA A 147 -41.64 18.86 5.65
N GLU A 148 -42.29 18.10 6.54
CA GLU A 148 -42.34 18.40 7.98
C GLU A 148 -41.03 18.10 8.72
N GLN A 149 -40.08 17.46 8.05
CA GLN A 149 -38.79 17.07 8.63
C GLN A 149 -37.90 18.30 8.89
N GLU A 150 -36.80 18.10 9.63
CA GLU A 150 -35.83 19.17 9.87
C GLU A 150 -35.27 19.73 8.56
N ALA A 151 -34.88 21.01 8.55
CA ALA A 151 -34.27 21.61 7.37
C ALA A 151 -32.96 20.92 6.99
N ASN A 152 -32.68 20.80 5.69
CA ASN A 152 -31.48 20.15 5.14
C ASN A 152 -31.36 18.65 5.45
N THR A 153 -32.49 17.93 5.50
CA THR A 153 -32.52 16.46 5.58
C THR A 153 -32.98 15.85 4.27
N VAL A 154 -32.55 14.61 4.00
CA VAL A 154 -33.00 13.80 2.87
C VAL A 154 -34.46 13.44 3.05
N VAL A 155 -35.29 13.78 2.07
CA VAL A 155 -36.72 13.41 2.05
C VAL A 155 -36.90 12.08 1.33
N SER A 156 -36.26 11.93 0.17
CA SER A 156 -36.27 10.68 -0.60
C SER A 156 -35.02 10.53 -1.45
N VAL A 157 -34.64 9.27 -1.71
CA VAL A 157 -33.57 8.90 -2.64
C VAL A 157 -34.20 8.59 -4.00
N LEU A 158 -33.84 9.36 -5.01
CA LEU A 158 -34.28 9.15 -6.39
C LEU A 158 -33.39 8.15 -7.12
N GLN A 159 -32.10 8.16 -6.80
CA GLN A 159 -31.13 7.23 -7.33
C GLN A 159 -30.08 6.92 -6.26
N LYS A 160 -29.91 5.64 -5.94
CA LYS A 160 -28.89 5.21 -4.97
C LYS A 160 -27.49 5.59 -5.45
N GLY A 161 -26.68 6.10 -4.55
CA GLY A 161 -25.25 6.26 -4.76
C GLY A 161 -24.50 4.96 -4.49
N TYR A 162 -23.22 4.94 -4.81
CA TYR A 162 -22.32 3.83 -4.48
C TYR A 162 -20.93 4.36 -4.16
N GLN A 163 -20.25 3.69 -3.23
CA GLN A 163 -18.85 3.92 -2.89
C GLN A 163 -18.07 2.62 -2.96
N ILE A 164 -16.78 2.70 -3.30
CA ILE A 164 -15.85 1.58 -3.18
C ILE A 164 -14.88 1.88 -2.05
N ALA A 165 -14.89 1.03 -1.01
CA ALA A 165 -14.22 1.31 0.25
C ALA A 165 -14.60 2.70 0.79
N ASP A 166 -13.66 3.64 0.80
CA ASP A 166 -13.78 5.02 1.25
C ASP A 166 -14.06 6.03 0.12
N ARG A 167 -13.99 5.60 -1.15
CA ARG A 167 -14.15 6.49 -2.30
C ARG A 167 -15.56 6.43 -2.89
N VAL A 168 -16.23 7.57 -2.95
CA VAL A 168 -17.52 7.71 -3.63
C VAL A 168 -17.35 7.54 -5.14
N LEU A 169 -18.06 6.57 -5.73
CA LEU A 169 -18.13 6.34 -7.18
C LEU A 169 -19.22 7.19 -7.82
N ARG A 170 -20.37 7.27 -7.15
CA ARG A 170 -21.51 8.09 -7.54
C ARG A 170 -22.27 8.50 -6.28
N PRO A 171 -22.56 9.80 -6.08
CA PRO A 171 -23.38 10.22 -4.94
C PRO A 171 -24.84 9.76 -5.10
N ALA A 172 -25.56 9.67 -3.99
CA ALA A 172 -26.99 9.43 -4.03
C ALA A 172 -27.72 10.70 -4.49
N LEU A 173 -28.57 10.58 -5.51
CA LEU A 173 -29.44 11.68 -5.90
C LEU A 173 -30.62 11.73 -4.94
N VAL A 174 -30.74 12.84 -4.22
CA VAL A 174 -31.73 13.00 -3.16
C VAL A 174 -32.58 14.24 -3.38
N THR A 175 -33.78 14.22 -2.84
CA THR A 175 -34.54 15.43 -2.56
C THR A 175 -34.31 15.82 -1.11
N VAL A 176 -34.23 17.12 -0.83
CA VAL A 176 -33.99 17.63 0.54
C VAL A 176 -35.12 18.54 0.98
N THR A 177 -35.29 18.67 2.29
CA THR A 177 -36.25 19.60 2.88
C THR A 177 -35.86 21.05 2.62
N ALA A 178 -36.87 21.90 2.42
CA ALA A 178 -36.67 23.34 2.34
C ALA A 178 -36.05 23.91 3.62
N PRO A 179 -35.12 24.87 3.51
CA PRO A 179 -34.74 25.67 4.66
C PRO A 179 -35.98 26.38 5.20
N LYS A 180 -36.15 26.36 6.53
CA LYS A 180 -37.20 27.13 7.22
C LYS A 180 -36.93 28.62 7.11
#